data_AF-A0A535HLF4-F1
#
_entry.id   AF-A0A535HLF4-F1
#
_cell.length_a   1.000
_cell.length_b   1.000
_cell.length_c   1.000
_cell.angle_alpha   90.00
_cell.angle_beta   90.00
_cell.angle_gamma   90.00
#
_symmetry.space_group_name_H-M   'P 1'
#
loop_
_entity.id
_entity.type
_entity.pdbx_description
1 polymer ?
#
loop_
_entity_poly.entity_id
_entity_poly.type
_entity_poly.pdbx_seq_one_letter_code
_entity_poly.pdbx_strand_id
1 'polypeptide(L)'
;MNTSSTFKFRWRSLLGISVALYLSYGALNVYLPIYVPYTLHTQGAWSVGGLVLTNEADLAMLGSFAEAAQRDVRVGAFLVSFMDTMCAFMMAFALLQVALVWFALRAGQRWALFTVTLSDLAIIPYYVAIAQT
;
A
#
# COMPACT_ATOMS: atom_id res chain seq x y z
N MET A 1 9.22 10.89 45.49
CA MET A 1 10.17 9.95 44.87
C MET A 1 9.43 9.29 43.72
N ASN A 2 9.52 9.86 42.51
CA ASN A 2 8.72 9.42 41.37
C ASN A 2 9.36 8.16 40.79
N THR A 3 8.66 7.04 40.90
CA THR A 3 9.04 5.77 40.29
C THR A 3 8.82 5.88 38.78
N SER A 4 9.83 6.35 38.06
CA SER A 4 9.89 6.26 36.60
C SER A 4 9.94 4.79 36.21
N SER A 5 8.77 4.19 35.95
CA SER A 5 8.66 2.84 35.44
C SER A 5 9.30 2.78 34.05
N THR A 6 10.54 2.29 33.98
CA THR A 6 11.25 2.10 32.71
C THR A 6 10.49 1.06 31.90
N PHE A 7 9.80 1.48 30.85
CA PHE A 7 9.09 0.58 29.94
C PHE A 7 10.11 -0.37 29.28
N LYS A 8 10.00 -1.68 29.57
CA LYS A 8 10.81 -2.72 28.92
C LYS A 8 9.97 -3.41 27.85
N PHE A 9 10.30 -3.16 26.59
CA PHE A 9 9.67 -3.84 25.46
C PHE A 9 9.96 -5.35 25.51
N ARG A 10 8.91 -6.17 25.30
CA ARG A 10 9.01 -7.63 25.30
C ARG A 10 8.34 -8.18 24.03
N TRP A 11 9.10 -8.88 23.20
CA TRP A 11 8.60 -9.51 21.96
C TRP A 11 7.46 -10.51 22.19
N ARG A 12 7.49 -11.26 23.30
CA ARG A 12 6.45 -12.24 23.66
C ARG A 12 5.20 -11.61 24.31
N SER A 13 5.13 -10.28 24.40
CA SER A 13 3.93 -9.59 24.89
C SER A 13 2.95 -9.33 23.74
N LEU A 14 1.67 -9.08 24.06
CA LEU A 14 0.66 -8.67 23.07
C LEU A 14 1.15 -7.49 22.20
N LEU A 15 1.85 -6.52 22.79
CA LEU A 15 2.41 -5.38 22.07
C LEU A 15 3.53 -5.81 21.10
N GLY A 16 4.35 -6.79 21.48
CA GLY A 16 5.36 -7.37 20.59
C GLY A 16 4.77 -8.14 19.41
N ILE A 17 3.65 -8.84 19.61
CA ILE A 17 2.90 -9.53 18.55
C ILE A 17 2.29 -8.50 17.58
N SER A 18 1.65 -7.45 18.09
CA SER A 18 1.12 -6.36 17.25
C SER A 18 2.22 -5.69 16.43
N VAL A 19 3.37 -5.40 17.03
CA VAL A 19 4.54 -4.86 16.31
C VAL A 19 4.94 -5.80 15.18
N ALA A 20 5.07 -7.10 15.42
CA ALA A 20 5.45 -8.06 14.40
C ALA A 20 4.44 -8.13 13.25
N LEU A 21 3.13 -8.12 13.56
CA LEU A 21 2.07 -8.13 12.55
C LEU A 21 2.13 -6.87 11.68
N TYR A 22 2.15 -5.68 12.29
CA TYR A 22 2.21 -4.43 11.51
C TYR A 22 3.52 -4.29 10.72
N LEU A 23 4.63 -4.82 11.22
CA LEU A 23 5.89 -4.85 10.47
C LEU A 23 5.80 -5.78 9.26
N SER A 24 5.23 -6.97 9.43
CA SER A 24 5.03 -7.92 8.33
C SER A 24 4.09 -7.35 7.27
N TYR A 25 3.00 -6.70 7.69
CA TYR A 25 2.05 -6.05 6.79
C TYR A 25 2.69 -4.86 6.06
N GLY A 26 3.40 -3.98 6.77
CA GLY A 26 4.14 -2.87 6.17
C GLY A 26 5.21 -3.36 5.19
N ALA A 27 5.95 -4.41 5.53
CA ALA A 27 6.96 -4.99 4.64
C ALA A 27 6.35 -5.56 3.34
N LEU A 28 5.20 -6.23 3.42
CA LEU A 28 4.46 -6.67 2.24
C LEU A 28 4.02 -5.49 1.37
N ASN A 29 3.55 -4.40 2.00
CA ASN A 29 3.16 -3.17 1.30
C ASN A 29 4.35 -2.38 0.74
N VAL A 30 5.58 -2.61 1.20
CA VAL A 30 6.80 -2.09 0.56
C VAL A 30 7.18 -2.96 -0.65
N TYR A 31 6.97 -4.28 -0.56
CA TYR A 31 7.32 -5.21 -1.63
C TYR A 31 6.41 -5.09 -2.86
N LEU A 32 5.10 -4.99 -2.66
CA LEU A 32 4.09 -4.84 -3.72
C LEU A 32 4.39 -3.72 -4.73
N PRO A 33 4.65 -2.46 -4.32
CA PRO A 33 4.95 -1.35 -5.22
C PRO A 33 6.34 -1.42 -5.85
N ILE A 34 7.20 -2.39 -5.51
CA ILE A 34 8.41 -2.69 -6.27
C ILE A 34 8.09 -3.74 -7.33
N TYR A 35 7.36 -4.78 -6.95
CA TYR A 35 6.99 -5.88 -7.82
C TYR A 35 6.11 -5.44 -8.98
N VAL A 36 5.06 -4.65 -8.72
CA VAL A 36 4.11 -4.19 -9.75
C VAL A 36 4.81 -3.40 -10.87
N PRO A 37 5.50 -2.27 -10.61
CA PRO A 37 6.16 -1.51 -11.68
C PRO A 37 7.28 -2.33 -12.35
N TYR A 38 7.99 -3.17 -11.61
CA TYR A 38 8.97 -4.08 -12.22
C TYR A 38 8.32 -4.99 -13.27
N THR A 39 7.15 -5.56 -12.98
CA THR A 39 6.39 -6.36 -13.96
C THR A 39 5.80 -5.54 -15.10
N LEU A 40 5.39 -4.28 -14.87
CA LEU A 40 4.95 -3.38 -15.95
C LEU A 40 6.10 -3.04 -16.91
N HIS A 41 7.24 -2.65 -16.38
CA HIS A 41 8.39 -2.21 -17.18
C HIS A 41 9.03 -3.38 -17.94
N THR A 42 8.87 -4.62 -17.46
CA THR A 42 9.42 -5.81 -18.12
C THR A 42 8.43 -6.53 -19.04
N GLN A 43 7.13 -6.51 -18.76
CA GLN A 43 6.10 -7.24 -19.52
C GLN A 43 5.12 -6.33 -20.28
N GLY A 44 5.24 -5.01 -20.12
CA GLY A 44 4.37 -4.00 -20.74
C GLY A 44 3.08 -3.75 -19.95
N ALA A 45 2.38 -2.65 -20.26
CA ALA A 45 1.14 -2.18 -19.60
C ALA A 45 -0.06 -3.16 -19.66
N TRP A 46 0.11 -4.32 -20.32
CA TRP A 46 -0.87 -5.37 -20.50
C TRP A 46 -0.80 -6.47 -19.43
N SER A 47 0.26 -6.49 -18.62
CA SER A 47 0.53 -7.55 -17.63
C SER A 47 -0.29 -7.41 -16.34
N VAL A 48 -0.93 -6.25 -16.14
CA VAL A 48 -1.82 -5.95 -15.02
C VAL A 48 -3.21 -5.76 -15.60
N GLY A 49 -4.06 -6.78 -15.47
CA GLY A 49 -5.48 -6.67 -15.83
C GLY A 49 -6.20 -5.67 -14.92
N GLY A 50 -7.17 -4.92 -15.46
CA GLY A 50 -7.93 -3.87 -14.76
C GLY A 50 -7.03 -2.72 -14.32
N LEU A 51 -7.03 -1.62 -15.06
CA LEU A 51 -6.13 -0.51 -14.82
C LEU A 51 -6.62 0.41 -13.69
N VAL A 52 -7.94 0.59 -13.58
CA VAL A 52 -8.54 1.49 -12.58
C VAL A 52 -9.51 0.75 -11.66
N LEU A 53 -10.45 -0.02 -12.20
CA LEU A 53 -11.41 -0.80 -11.39
C LEU A 53 -11.49 -2.28 -11.80
N THR A 54 -11.99 -2.55 -13.00
CA THR A 54 -12.16 -3.88 -13.60
C THR A 54 -12.07 -3.76 -15.12
N ASN A 55 -11.77 -4.85 -15.83
CA ASN A 55 -11.73 -4.80 -17.30
C ASN A 55 -13.08 -4.35 -17.88
N GLU A 56 -14.22 -4.72 -17.27
CA GLU A 56 -15.54 -4.31 -17.74
C GLU A 56 -15.85 -2.82 -17.46
N ALA A 57 -15.50 -2.31 -16.28
CA ALA A 57 -15.73 -0.90 -15.91
C ALA A 57 -14.81 0.05 -16.70
N ASP A 58 -13.56 -0.35 -16.92
CA ASP A 58 -12.59 0.41 -17.71
C ASP A 58 -12.99 0.43 -19.20
N LEU A 59 -13.51 -0.69 -19.72
CA LEU A 59 -14.11 -0.76 -21.07
C LEU A 59 -15.33 0.16 -21.21
N ALA A 60 -16.17 0.26 -20.17
CA ALA A 60 -17.42 1.02 -20.20
C ALA A 60 -17.21 2.53 -20.07
N MET A 61 -16.26 3.00 -19.25
CA MET A 61 -16.01 4.42 -19.06
C MET A 61 -15.04 5.02 -20.08
N LEU A 62 -14.05 4.25 -20.52
CA LEU A 62 -12.89 4.80 -21.23
C LEU A 62 -12.64 4.11 -22.59
N GLY A 63 -13.45 3.11 -22.93
CA GLY A 63 -13.22 2.24 -24.07
C GLY A 63 -12.09 1.25 -23.80
N SER A 64 -11.72 0.44 -24.81
CA SER A 64 -10.57 -0.45 -24.72
C SER A 64 -9.28 0.39 -24.63
N PHE A 65 -8.80 0.67 -23.41
CA PHE A 65 -7.50 1.33 -23.20
C PHE A 65 -6.34 0.59 -23.85
N ALA A 66 -6.49 -0.73 -23.91
CA ALA A 66 -5.75 -1.63 -24.75
C ALA A 66 -5.62 -1.11 -26.20
N GLU A 67 -6.75 -0.84 -26.87
CA GLU A 67 -6.75 -0.30 -28.24
C GLU A 67 -6.26 1.16 -28.31
N ALA A 68 -6.55 1.98 -27.30
CA ALA A 68 -6.09 3.36 -27.23
C ALA A 68 -4.55 3.46 -27.07
N ALA A 69 -3.96 2.60 -26.25
CA ALA A 69 -2.51 2.49 -26.08
C ALA A 69 -1.82 1.88 -27.31
N GLN A 70 -2.51 1.03 -28.08
CA GLN A 70 -2.01 0.58 -29.39
C GLN A 70 -2.06 1.67 -30.46
N ARG A 71 -3.02 2.61 -30.37
CA ARG A 71 -3.16 3.72 -31.32
C ARG A 71 -2.22 4.88 -31.03
N ASP A 72 -1.90 5.18 -29.77
CA ASP A 72 -1.01 6.27 -29.39
C ASP A 72 -0.09 5.90 -28.22
N VAL A 73 1.21 5.92 -28.49
CA VAL A 73 2.27 5.57 -27.52
C VAL A 73 2.27 6.51 -26.30
N ARG A 74 1.75 7.74 -26.44
CA ARG A 74 1.68 8.73 -25.35
C ARG A 74 0.66 8.34 -24.28
N VAL A 75 -0.43 7.69 -24.69
CA VAL A 75 -1.48 7.21 -23.77
C VAL A 75 -0.95 6.06 -22.92
N GLY A 76 -0.18 5.15 -23.51
CA GLY A 76 0.52 4.09 -22.78
C GLY A 76 1.56 4.63 -21.79
N ALA A 77 2.33 5.65 -22.16
CA ALA A 77 3.32 6.27 -21.28
C ALA A 77 2.68 7.03 -20.09
N PHE A 78 1.54 7.69 -20.30
CA PHE A 78 0.77 8.31 -19.23
C PHE A 78 0.27 7.28 -18.21
N LEU A 79 -0.23 6.14 -18.71
CA LEU A 79 -0.68 5.01 -17.90
C LEU A 79 0.41 4.49 -16.95
N VAL A 80 1.58 4.21 -17.51
CA VAL A 80 2.74 3.71 -16.76
C VAL A 80 3.17 4.73 -15.73
N SER A 81 3.23 6.02 -16.11
CA SER A 81 3.60 7.11 -15.20
C SER A 81 2.59 7.30 -14.06
N PHE A 82 1.30 7.12 -14.32
CA PHE A 82 0.26 7.17 -13.30
C PHE A 82 0.40 6.01 -12.31
N MET A 83 0.61 4.79 -12.81
CA MET A 83 0.83 3.60 -12.00
C MET A 83 2.12 3.70 -11.17
N ASP A 84 3.21 4.21 -11.75
CA ASP A 84 4.47 4.46 -11.04
C ASP A 84 4.27 5.49 -9.90
N THR A 85 3.46 6.53 -10.13
CA THR A 85 3.15 7.54 -9.11
C THR A 85 2.33 6.94 -7.96
N MET A 86 1.32 6.12 -8.26
CA MET A 86 0.55 5.40 -7.23
C MET A 86 1.43 4.44 -6.43
N CYS A 87 2.31 3.69 -7.10
CA CYS A 87 3.27 2.80 -6.44
C CYS A 87 4.24 3.58 -5.54
N ALA A 88 4.72 4.75 -5.99
CA ALA A 88 5.62 5.59 -5.20
C ALA A 88 4.94 6.10 -3.91
N PHE A 89 3.68 6.55 -3.98
CA PHE A 89 2.93 6.94 -2.79
C PHE A 89 2.68 5.77 -1.85
N MET A 90 2.29 4.60 -2.38
CA MET A 90 2.12 3.38 -1.59
C MET A 90 3.40 3.01 -0.84
N MET A 91 4.55 3.05 -1.52
CA MET A 91 5.85 2.76 -0.93
C MET A 91 6.23 3.78 0.16
N ALA A 92 5.98 5.07 -0.07
CA ALA A 92 6.26 6.12 0.91
C ALA A 92 5.44 5.94 2.20
N PHE A 93 4.14 5.65 2.08
CA PHE A 93 3.27 5.40 3.24
C PHE A 93 3.60 4.09 3.95
N ALA A 94 3.96 3.04 3.20
CA ALA A 94 4.38 1.77 3.79
C ALA A 94 5.67 1.92 4.61
N LEU A 95 6.66 2.67 4.10
CA LEU A 95 7.89 2.98 4.83
C LEU A 95 7.60 3.84 6.08
N LEU A 96 6.70 4.81 5.98
CA LEU A 96 6.25 5.61 7.11
C LEU A 96 5.61 4.73 8.20
N GLN A 97 4.74 3.79 7.81
CA GLN A 97 4.10 2.85 8.73
C GLN A 97 5.15 1.96 9.42
N VAL A 98 6.10 1.40 8.68
CA VAL A 98 7.20 0.60 9.24
C VAL A 98 8.02 1.42 10.24
N ALA A 99 8.32 2.69 9.91
CA ALA A 99 9.04 3.58 10.81
C ALA A 99 8.25 3.87 12.10
N LEU A 100 6.95 4.17 12.00
CA LEU A 100 6.09 4.39 13.17
C LEU A 100 5.99 3.15 14.07
N VAL A 101 5.86 1.97 13.47
CA VAL A 101 5.81 0.70 14.20
C VAL A 101 7.15 0.43 14.90
N TRP A 102 8.26 0.65 14.20
CA TRP A 102 9.59 0.35 14.73
C TRP A 102 10.05 1.34 15.81
N PHE A 103 9.78 2.64 15.64
CA PHE A 103 10.26 3.67 16.57
C PHE A 103 9.24 4.04 17.63
N ALA A 104 7.97 4.28 17.26
CA ALA A 104 6.97 4.78 18.20
C ALA A 104 6.26 3.64 18.94
N LEU A 105 5.80 2.61 18.21
CA LEU A 105 5.09 1.50 18.85
C LEU A 105 6.01 0.63 19.71
N ARG A 106 7.25 0.37 19.24
CA ARG A 106 8.27 -0.33 20.03
C ARG A 106 8.68 0.43 21.30
N ALA A 107 8.63 1.76 21.28
CA ALA A 107 8.87 2.61 22.46
C ALA A 107 7.69 2.59 23.46
N GLY A 108 6.60 1.88 23.17
CA GLY A 108 5.44 1.76 24.04
C GLY A 108 4.45 2.93 23.92
N GLN A 109 4.57 3.76 22.89
CA GLN A 109 3.64 4.87 22.68
C GLN A 109 2.30 4.35 22.16
N ARG A 110 1.25 4.49 22.97
CA ARG A 110 -0.09 3.99 22.64
C ARG A 110 -0.72 4.67 21.43
N TRP A 111 -0.38 5.94 21.16
CA TRP A 111 -0.91 6.66 20.00
C TRP A 111 -0.48 6.01 18.68
N ALA A 112 0.75 5.49 18.58
CA ALA A 112 1.24 4.82 17.38
C ALA A 112 0.37 3.61 16.98
N LEU A 113 -0.19 2.90 17.97
CA LEU A 113 -1.11 1.79 17.72
C LEU A 113 -2.39 2.29 17.07
N PHE A 114 -3.02 3.33 17.63
CA PHE A 114 -4.24 3.91 17.07
C PHE A 114 -4.02 4.50 15.68
N THR A 115 -2.90 5.21 15.45
CA THR A 115 -2.60 5.82 14.15
C THR A 115 -2.44 4.76 13.06
N VAL A 116 -1.71 3.67 13.35
CA VAL A 116 -1.49 2.58 12.40
C VAL A 116 -2.78 1.79 12.17
N THR A 117 -3.53 1.44 13.23
CA THR A 117 -4.82 0.77 13.09
C THR A 117 -5.81 1.60 12.28
N LEU A 118 -5.90 2.92 12.54
CA LEU A 118 -6.81 3.80 11.81
C LEU A 118 -6.41 3.92 10.33
N SER A 119 -5.10 4.00 10.06
CA SER A 119 -4.58 4.01 8.69
C SER A 119 -4.94 2.73 7.93
N ASP A 120 -4.80 1.56 8.57
CA ASP A 120 -5.14 0.28 7.93
C ASP A 120 -6.67 0.14 7.74
N LEU A 121 -7.48 0.63 8.69
CA LEU A 121 -8.94 0.64 8.55
C LEU A 121 -9.43 1.56 7.42
N ALA A 122 -8.70 2.64 7.11
CA ALA A 122 -9.03 3.54 6.01
C ALA A 122 -8.92 2.88 4.63
N ILE A 123 -8.28 1.70 4.55
CA ILE A 123 -8.19 0.91 3.31
C ILE A 123 -9.50 0.13 3.06
N ILE A 124 -10.28 -0.19 4.10
CA ILE A 124 -11.51 -0.98 3.97
C ILE A 124 -12.53 -0.33 3.03
N PRO A 125 -12.87 0.97 3.15
CA PRO A 125 -13.78 1.64 2.23
C PRO A 125 -13.37 1.52 0.77
N TYR A 126 -12.06 1.55 0.50
CA TYR A 126 -11.51 1.42 -0.84
C TYR A 126 -11.78 0.02 -1.42
N TYR A 127 -11.52 -1.04 -0.66
CA TYR A 127 -11.84 -2.40 -1.10
C TYR A 127 -13.34 -2.67 -1.23
N VAL A 128 -14.16 -2.06 -0.35
CA VAL A 128 -15.62 -2.17 -0.46
C VAL A 128 -16.12 -1.51 -1.74
N ALA A 129 -15.58 -0.36 -2.13
CA ALA A 129 -15.94 0.31 -3.36
C ALA A 129 -15.60 -0.53 -4.60
N ILE A 130 -14.42 -1.15 -4.63
CA ILE A 130 -13.99 -2.04 -5.74
C ILE A 130 -14.82 -3.32 -5.79
N ALA A 131 -15.16 -3.92 -4.64
CA ALA A 131 -15.93 -5.17 -4.61
C ALA A 131 -17.37 -5.02 -5.12
N GLN A 132 -17.87 -3.79 -5.25
CA GLN A 132 -19.22 -3.49 -5.77
C GLN A 132 -19.26 -3.19 -7.27
N THR A 133 -18.10 -3.16 -7.94
CA THR A 133 -17.97 -2.92 -9.38
C THR A 133 -17.51 -4.16 -10.12
#